data_AF-A0A2W4JAI3-F1
#
_entry.id   AF-A0A2W4JAI3-F1
#
_cell.length_a   1.000
_cell.length_b   1.000
_cell.length_c   1.000
_cell.angle_alpha   90.00
_cell.angle_beta   90.00
_cell.angle_gamma   90.00
#
_symmetry.space_group_name_H-M   'P 1'
#
loop_
_entity.id
_entity.type
_entity.pdbx_description
1 polymer ?
#
loop_
_entity_poly.entity_id
_entity_poly.type
_entity_poly.pdbx_seq_one_letter_code
_entity_poly.pdbx_strand_id
1 'polypeptide(L)'
;IEVLALLEVEDAGAELELAHPPGADIRWLHRAPAGAARGALVLAELRAARLEPRHCYAWVAGESSLATSVRRHLVNERGFGKEQVYFCGYWRQH
;
A
#
# COMPACT_ATOMS: atom_id res chain seq x y z
N ILE A 1 -18.73 -0.15 -2.62
CA ILE A 1 -17.42 0.53 -2.72
C ILE A 1 -16.39 -0.58 -2.74
N GLU A 2 -15.62 -0.71 -3.81
CA GLU A 2 -14.53 -1.69 -3.87
C GLU A 2 -13.30 -1.07 -3.20
N VAL A 3 -12.65 -1.83 -2.33
CA VAL A 3 -11.47 -1.39 -1.58
C VAL A 3 -10.41 -2.47 -1.68
N LEU A 4 -9.19 -2.08 -2.03
CA LEU A 4 -8.00 -2.90 -1.86
C LEU A 4 -7.15 -2.28 -0.76
N ALA A 5 -6.92 -3.00 0.33
CA ALA A 5 -6.00 -2.61 1.39
C ALA A 5 -4.80 -3.56 1.43
N LEU A 6 -3.61 -3.01 1.25
CA LEU A 6 -2.34 -3.73 1.35
C LEU A 6 -1.66 -3.33 2.66
N LEU A 7 -1.54 -4.25 3.60
CA LEU A 7 -1.07 -3.99 4.97
C LEU A 7 0.18 -4.82 5.25
N GLU A 8 1.34 -4.17 5.29
CA GLU A 8 2.61 -4.86 5.59
C GLU A 8 2.89 -4.94 7.09
N VAL A 9 2.94 -6.16 7.61
CA VAL A 9 3.18 -6.46 9.04
C VAL A 9 4.36 -7.41 9.22
N GLU A 10 4.79 -7.62 10.46
CA GLU A 10 5.96 -8.47 10.74
C GLU A 10 5.71 -9.91 10.33
N ASP A 11 4.64 -10.46 10.86
CA ASP A 11 4.21 -11.83 10.70
C ASP A 11 2.71 -11.94 10.98
N ALA A 12 2.19 -13.16 10.94
CA ALA A 12 0.78 -13.46 11.19
C ALA A 12 0.29 -13.04 12.59
N GLY A 13 1.18 -12.93 13.58
CA GLY A 13 0.82 -12.50 14.94
C GLY A 13 0.55 -10.99 15.05
N ALA A 14 0.95 -10.22 14.04
CA ALA A 14 0.71 -8.78 13.95
C ALA A 14 -0.53 -8.43 13.11
N GLU A 15 -1.26 -9.42 12.58
CA GLU A 15 -2.55 -9.18 11.94
C GLU A 15 -3.60 -8.75 12.97
N LEU A 16 -4.48 -7.84 12.56
CA LEU A 16 -5.61 -7.40 13.38
C LEU A 16 -6.92 -7.76 12.70
N GLU A 17 -7.94 -8.07 13.50
CA GLU A 17 -9.30 -8.15 13.00
C GLU A 17 -9.81 -6.72 12.73
N LEU A 18 -9.90 -6.36 11.44
CA LEU A 18 -10.33 -5.04 11.01
C LEU A 18 -11.81 -5.07 10.63
N ALA A 19 -12.60 -4.20 11.25
CA ALA A 19 -13.93 -3.91 10.74
C ALA A 19 -13.79 -3.24 9.36
N HIS A 20 -14.40 -3.84 8.33
CA HIS A 20 -14.35 -3.32 6.96
C HIS A 20 -15.71 -3.50 6.27
N PRO A 21 -16.02 -2.68 5.24
CA PRO A 21 -17.24 -2.86 4.47
C PRO A 21 -17.25 -4.21 3.74
N PRO A 22 -18.44 -4.77 3.42
CA PRO A 22 -18.56 -5.96 2.60
C PRO A 22 -17.87 -5.79 1.25
N GLY A 23 -17.09 -6.79 0.83
CA GLY A 23 -16.38 -6.79 -0.45
C GLY A 23 -15.04 -6.03 -0.47
N ALA A 24 -14.54 -5.56 0.68
CA ALA A 24 -13.16 -5.08 0.78
C ALA A 24 -12.18 -6.26 0.69
N ASP A 25 -11.17 -6.12 -0.17
CA ASP A 25 -10.03 -7.04 -0.28
C ASP A 25 -8.91 -6.53 0.64
N ILE A 26 -8.80 -7.15 1.82
CA ILE A 26 -7.76 -6.83 2.82
C ILE A 26 -6.66 -7.88 2.72
N ARG A 27 -5.45 -7.47 2.38
CA ARG A 27 -4.29 -8.35 2.22
C ARG A 27 -3.22 -8.00 3.23
N TRP A 28 -2.93 -8.95 4.11
CA TRP A 28 -1.80 -8.90 5.03
C TRP A 28 -0.55 -9.41 4.34
N LEU A 29 0.48 -8.56 4.29
CA LEU A 29 1.77 -8.87 3.67
C LEU A 29 2.78 -9.05 4.79
N HIS A 30 3.20 -10.30 5.02
CA HIS A 30 4.16 -10.61 6.07
C HIS A 30 5.57 -10.40 5.58
N ARG A 31 6.40 -9.75 6.40
CA ARG A 31 7.82 -9.57 6.10
C ARG A 31 8.52 -10.93 6.18
N ALA A 32 8.67 -11.60 5.03
CA ALA A 32 9.53 -12.78 4.85
C ALA A 32 10.98 -12.46 5.29
N PRO A 33 11.80 -13.46 5.70
CA PRO A 33 12.82 -13.26 6.72
C PRO A 33 13.86 -12.19 6.35
N ALA A 34 14.30 -11.48 7.39
CA ALA A 34 15.25 -10.35 7.44
C ALA A 34 15.93 -9.94 6.11
N GLY A 35 15.55 -8.77 5.58
CA GLY A 35 16.35 -8.05 4.58
C GLY A 35 15.57 -7.30 3.50
N ALA A 36 14.28 -7.60 3.30
CA ALA A 36 13.46 -6.84 2.36
C ALA A 36 13.27 -5.39 2.86
N ALA A 37 13.45 -4.42 1.96
CA ALA A 37 13.17 -3.02 2.26
C ALA A 37 11.70 -2.84 2.63
N ARG A 38 11.43 -2.00 3.64
CA ARG A 38 10.05 -1.67 4.06
C ARG A 38 9.25 -1.17 2.86
N GLY A 39 8.08 -1.77 2.63
CA GLY A 39 7.22 -1.40 1.52
C GLY A 39 7.50 -2.11 0.19
N ALA A 40 8.54 -2.93 0.10
CA ALA A 40 8.84 -3.68 -1.13
C ALA A 40 7.70 -4.64 -1.50
N LEU A 41 7.10 -5.30 -0.50
CA LEU A 41 5.96 -6.20 -0.69
C LEU A 41 4.71 -5.45 -1.15
N VAL A 42 4.41 -4.32 -0.51
CA VAL A 42 3.29 -3.44 -0.91
C VAL A 42 3.43 -3.00 -2.36
N LEU A 43 4.64 -2.57 -2.76
CA LEU A 43 4.86 -2.11 -4.12
C LEU A 43 4.74 -3.24 -5.15
N ALA A 44 5.20 -4.45 -4.81
CA ALA A 44 5.06 -5.63 -5.67
C ALA A 44 3.58 -6.01 -5.88
N GLU A 45 2.81 -6.09 -4.80
CA GLU A 45 1.36 -6.36 -4.87
C GLU A 45 0.61 -5.26 -5.63
N LEU A 46 0.95 -3.99 -5.40
CA LEU A 46 0.33 -2.87 -6.11
C LEU A 46 0.61 -2.91 -7.61
N ARG A 47 1.81 -3.35 -8.03
CA ARG A 47 2.15 -3.55 -9.44
C ARG A 47 1.32 -4.64 -10.10
N ALA A 48 1.00 -5.71 -9.36
CA ALA A 48 0.17 -6.82 -9.85
C ALA A 48 -1.34 -6.50 -9.82
N ALA A 49 -1.77 -5.58 -8.96
CA ALA A 49 -3.18 -5.18 -8.83
C ALA A 49 -3.71 -4.56 -10.13
N ARG A 50 -4.94 -4.91 -10.50
CA ARG A 50 -5.67 -4.26 -11.60
C ARG A 50 -6.44 -3.08 -11.01
N LEU A 51 -6.12 -1.88 -11.49
CA LEU A 51 -6.70 -0.62 -11.00
C LEU A 51 -7.11 0.20 -12.22
N GLU A 52 -8.26 0.85 -12.13
CA GLU A 52 -8.75 1.83 -13.11
C GLU A 52 -8.57 3.24 -12.52
N PRO A 53 -7.46 3.94 -12.80
CA PRO A 53 -7.04 5.16 -12.08
C PRO A 53 -8.11 6.24 -12.00
N ARG A 54 -8.93 6.40 -13.06
CA ARG A 54 -10.00 7.40 -13.15
C ARG A 54 -11.09 7.23 -12.09
N HIS A 55 -11.21 6.04 -11.51
CA HIS A 55 -12.23 5.71 -10.51
C HIS A 55 -11.64 5.40 -9.13
N CYS A 56 -10.32 5.60 -8.96
CA CYS A 56 -9.64 5.30 -7.72
C CYS A 56 -9.24 6.57 -6.96
N TYR A 57 -9.21 6.44 -5.63
CA TYR A 57 -8.51 7.32 -4.72
C TYR A 57 -7.55 6.46 -3.90
N ALA A 58 -6.30 6.90 -3.76
CA ALA A 58 -5.27 6.17 -3.04
C ALA A 58 -4.87 6.90 -1.75
N TRP A 59 -4.73 6.13 -0.68
CA TRP A 59 -4.18 6.58 0.58
C TRP A 59 -3.00 5.69 0.95
N VAL A 60 -1.87 6.32 1.27
CA VAL A 60 -0.66 5.59 1.67
C VAL A 60 0.00 6.28 2.86
N ALA A 61 0.31 5.50 3.89
CA ALA A 61 1.17 5.95 4.96
C ALA A 61 2.00 4.81 5.54
N GLY A 62 3.12 5.15 6.17
CA GLY A 62 4.04 4.19 6.77
C GLY A 62 5.48 4.70 6.71
N GLU A 63 6.40 3.83 6.32
CA GLU A 63 7.80 4.23 6.13
C GLU A 63 7.93 5.22 4.96
N SER A 64 8.83 6.19 5.07
CA SER A 64 8.95 7.33 4.13
C SER A 64 9.32 6.91 2.70
N SER A 65 10.20 5.92 2.53
CA SER A 65 10.56 5.37 1.23
C SER A 65 9.41 4.55 0.61
N LEU A 66 8.65 3.81 1.42
CA LEU A 66 7.39 3.18 1.02
C LEU A 66 6.42 4.23 0.48
N ALA A 67 6.13 5.27 1.28
CA ALA A 67 5.13 6.27 0.91
C ALA A 67 5.50 7.01 -0.39
N THR A 68 6.78 7.35 -0.53
CA THR A 68 7.31 8.02 -1.72
C THR A 68 7.29 7.12 -2.96
N SER A 69 7.67 5.85 -2.82
CA SER A 69 7.74 4.91 -3.95
C SER A 69 6.36 4.54 -4.47
N VAL A 70 5.38 4.30 -3.58
CA VAL A 70 3.99 4.03 -4.00
C VAL A 70 3.40 5.24 -4.72
N ARG A 71 3.54 6.45 -4.17
CA ARG A 71 3.04 7.65 -4.84
C ARG A 71 3.65 7.80 -6.24
N ARG A 72 4.97 7.59 -6.36
CA ARG A 72 5.67 7.68 -7.65
C ARG A 72 5.11 6.67 -8.64
N HIS A 73 4.91 5.43 -8.23
CA HIS A 73 4.34 4.40 -9.08
C HIS A 73 2.93 4.77 -9.54
N LEU A 74 2.04 5.17 -8.62
CA LEU A 74 0.66 5.53 -8.94
C LEU A 74 0.56 6.71 -9.91
N VAL A 75 1.29 7.79 -9.66
CA VAL A 75 1.21 9.01 -10.47
C VAL A 75 1.97 8.85 -11.79
N ASN A 76 3.21 8.37 -11.75
CA ASN A 76 4.08 8.41 -12.93
C ASN A 76 3.91 7.20 -13.85
N GLU A 77 3.58 6.03 -13.29
CA GLU A 77 3.47 4.78 -14.07
C GLU A 77 2.02 4.38 -14.30
N ARG A 78 1.11 4.64 -13.35
CA ARG A 78 -0.29 4.23 -13.44
C ARG A 78 -1.25 5.35 -13.85
N GLY A 79 -0.79 6.60 -13.97
CA GLY A 79 -1.60 7.71 -14.47
C GLY A 79 -2.65 8.22 -13.49
N PHE A 80 -2.47 8.03 -12.18
CA PHE A 80 -3.30 8.69 -11.17
C PHE A 80 -3.05 10.21 -11.21
N GLY A 81 -4.12 11.00 -11.11
CA GLY A 81 -4.04 12.42 -10.79
C GLY A 81 -3.36 12.63 -9.43
N LYS A 82 -2.63 13.74 -9.27
CA LYS A 82 -1.88 13.99 -8.03
C LYS A 82 -2.80 14.19 -6.83
N GLU A 83 -3.97 14.78 -7.08
CA GLU A 83 -5.06 15.01 -6.15
C GLU A 83 -5.81 13.73 -5.75
N GLN A 84 -5.68 12.66 -6.55
CA GLN A 84 -6.26 11.34 -6.24
C GLN A 84 -5.39 10.53 -5.26
N VAL A 85 -4.24 11.06 -4.83
CA VAL A 85 -3.27 10.34 -4.00
C VAL A 85 -2.92 11.15 -2.76
N TYR A 86 -3.39 10.69 -1.60
CA TYR A 86 -2.82 11.08 -0.32
C TYR A 86 -1.63 10.19 0.02
N PHE A 87 -0.54 10.79 0.50
CA PHE A 87 0.63 10.06 0.96
C PHE A 87 1.29 10.75 2.15
N CYS A 88 1.73 9.97 3.14
CA CYS A 88 2.42 10.48 4.33
C CYS A 88 3.50 9.51 4.83
N GLY A 89 4.75 9.98 4.91
CA GLY A 89 5.81 9.23 5.60
C GLY A 89 5.71 9.45 7.10
N TYR A 90 5.31 8.42 7.86
CA TYR A 90 5.21 8.48 9.32
C TYR A 90 6.57 8.42 9.99
N TRP A 91 7.49 7.62 9.44
CA TRP A 91 8.83 7.43 9.98
C TRP A 91 9.82 7.11 8.86
N ARG A 92 11.11 7.09 9.18
CA ARG A 92 12.18 6.76 8.23
C ARG A 92 13.19 5.83 8.88
N GLN A 93 13.53 4.75 8.19
CA GLN A 93 14.63 3.88 8.60
C GLN A 93 15.95 4.49 8.11
N HIS A 94 16.95 4.56 8.99
CA HIS A 94 18.31 4.95 8.67
C HIS A 94 19.20 3.72 8.50
#